data_AF-A0AAU7T7F3-F1
#
_entry.id   AF-A0AAU7T7F3-F1
#
_cell.length_a   1.000
_cell.length_b   1.000
_cell.length_c   1.000
_cell.angle_alpha   90.00
_cell.angle_beta   90.00
_cell.angle_gamma   90.00
#
_symmetry.space_group_name_H-M   'P 1'
#
loop_
_entity.id
_entity.type
_entity.pdbx_description
1 polymer ?
#
loop_
_entity_poly.entity_id
_entity_poly.type
_entity_poly.pdbx_seq_one_letter_code
_entity_poly.pdbx_strand_id
1 'polypeptide(L)'
;MTPSSTGSGPSSPEPSSPGTPSGSAGGTVVDQAKADLSKRLGVAAADVRVVSSEEVTWPDGSLGCPEPGMRYTQALVPGNRTILEAGGKQYAYHSGGHRAPFLCENPSPPAR
;
A
#
# COMPACT_ATOMS: atom_id res chain seq x y z
N MET A 1 60.35 -25.77 16.43
CA MET A 1 59.16 -26.48 15.93
C MET A 1 58.07 -25.43 15.70
N THR A 2 57.74 -25.14 14.44
CA THR A 2 56.55 -24.37 14.03
C THR A 2 55.71 -25.30 13.14
N PRO A 3 54.38 -25.18 13.11
CA PRO A 3 53.80 -24.25 12.13
C PRO A 3 52.55 -23.48 12.59
N SER A 4 52.24 -22.46 11.78
CA SER A 4 51.05 -21.61 11.70
C SER A 4 49.72 -22.37 11.61
N SER A 5 48.61 -21.73 12.01
CA SER A 5 47.27 -21.83 11.38
C SER A 5 46.43 -20.68 11.94
N THR A 6 46.20 -19.59 11.20
CA THR A 6 45.28 -19.45 10.03
C THR A 6 43.84 -19.70 10.43
N GLY A 7 43.04 -18.64 10.34
CA GLY A 7 41.61 -18.66 10.64
C GLY A 7 40.82 -19.61 9.73
N SER A 8 39.67 -20.03 10.24
CA SER A 8 38.59 -20.60 9.46
C SER A 8 37.33 -20.49 10.32
N GLY A 9 36.65 -19.35 10.20
CA GLY A 9 35.20 -19.40 10.29
C GLY A 9 34.71 -20.00 8.97
N PRO A 10 33.84 -21.01 9.04
CA PRO A 10 32.81 -21.07 8.03
C PRO A 10 31.43 -21.31 8.64
N SER A 11 30.46 -20.71 7.96
CA SER A 11 29.05 -21.10 7.95
C SER A 11 28.26 -20.70 9.18
N SER A 12 27.95 -19.41 9.25
CA SER A 12 26.57 -19.04 9.59
C SER A 12 25.69 -19.67 8.50
N PRO A 13 24.78 -20.61 8.80
CA PRO A 13 23.59 -20.66 8.00
C PRO A 13 22.90 -19.34 8.27
N GLU A 14 22.93 -18.41 7.32
CA GLU A 14 21.82 -17.48 7.21
C GLU A 14 20.67 -18.38 6.76
N PRO A 15 19.74 -18.81 7.63
CA PRO A 15 18.48 -19.30 7.11
C PRO A 15 17.97 -18.15 6.25
N SER A 16 17.96 -18.38 4.93
CA SER A 16 17.15 -17.60 4.01
C SER A 16 15.82 -17.45 4.71
N SER A 17 15.54 -16.27 5.25
CA SER A 17 14.27 -16.03 5.89
C SER A 17 13.26 -16.21 4.77
N PRO A 18 12.38 -17.23 4.76
CA PRO A 18 11.12 -17.03 4.09
C PRO A 18 10.51 -15.88 4.87
N GLY A 19 10.64 -14.66 4.33
CA GLY A 19 10.00 -13.47 4.83
C GLY A 19 8.57 -13.88 5.11
N THR A 20 8.25 -13.98 6.39
CA THR A 20 6.96 -14.42 6.89
C THR A 20 5.93 -13.58 6.14
N PRO A 21 4.90 -14.13 5.48
CA PRO A 21 3.72 -13.34 5.22
C PRO A 21 3.08 -13.10 6.59
N SER A 22 3.60 -12.10 7.31
CA SER A 22 2.98 -11.50 8.47
C SER A 22 1.76 -10.75 7.94
N GLY A 23 0.69 -11.50 7.69
CA GLY A 23 -0.61 -10.99 7.31
C GLY A 23 -1.60 -11.47 8.35
N SER A 24 -1.49 -10.93 9.57
CA SER A 24 -2.54 -11.01 10.58
C SER A 24 -3.90 -10.70 9.95
N ALA A 25 -4.94 -11.39 10.42
CA ALA A 25 -6.30 -11.41 9.89
C ALA A 25 -7.09 -10.07 9.96
N GLY A 26 -6.41 -8.94 9.85
CA GLY A 26 -6.91 -7.63 9.45
C GLY A 26 -5.89 -7.02 8.50
N GLY A 27 -6.06 -7.22 7.19
CA GLY A 27 -5.12 -6.73 6.18
C GLY A 27 -4.95 -5.22 6.26
N THR A 28 -3.76 -4.74 5.88
CA THR A 28 -3.47 -3.29 5.82
C THR A 28 -4.41 -2.58 4.84
N VAL A 29 -4.48 -1.25 4.90
CA VAL A 29 -5.20 -0.44 3.88
C VAL A 29 -4.73 -0.80 2.47
N VAL A 30 -3.45 -1.12 2.31
CA VAL A 30 -2.88 -1.57 1.03
C VAL A 30 -3.42 -2.94 0.62
N ASP A 31 -3.50 -3.91 1.54
CA ASP A 31 -4.04 -5.24 1.23
C ASP A 31 -5.53 -5.18 0.84
N GLN A 32 -6.30 -4.35 1.54
CA GLN A 32 -7.71 -4.12 1.20
C GLN A 32 -7.84 -3.47 -0.19
N ALA A 33 -7.02 -2.47 -0.50
CA ALA A 33 -6.99 -1.83 -1.81
C ALA A 33 -6.60 -2.82 -2.92
N LYS A 34 -5.58 -3.66 -2.70
CA LYS A 34 -5.16 -4.70 -3.64
C LYS A 34 -6.26 -5.72 -3.89
N ALA A 35 -6.91 -6.20 -2.83
CA ALA A 35 -7.99 -7.18 -2.92
C ALA A 35 -9.23 -6.62 -3.63
N ASP A 36 -9.53 -5.33 -3.44
CA ASP A 36 -10.60 -4.66 -4.18
C ASP A 36 -10.22 -4.49 -5.66
N LEU A 37 -9.01 -4.03 -5.98
CA LEU A 37 -8.57 -3.84 -7.37
C LEU A 37 -8.50 -5.17 -8.14
N SER A 38 -7.97 -6.22 -7.50
CA SER A 38 -7.87 -7.54 -8.13
C SER A 38 -9.25 -8.09 -8.50
N LYS A 39 -10.24 -7.90 -7.62
CA LYS A 39 -11.64 -8.29 -7.88
C LYS A 39 -12.27 -7.47 -9.00
N ARG A 40 -12.01 -6.15 -9.06
CA ARG A 40 -12.54 -5.27 -10.12
C ARG A 40 -12.00 -5.63 -11.49
N LEU A 41 -10.71 -5.93 -11.57
CA LEU A 41 -10.03 -6.26 -12.83
C LEU A 41 -10.12 -7.74 -13.19
N GLY A 42 -10.53 -8.61 -12.26
CA GLY A 42 -10.53 -10.06 -12.45
C GLY A 42 -9.12 -10.65 -12.57
N VAL A 43 -8.11 -9.99 -11.98
CA VAL A 43 -6.70 -10.42 -11.99
C VAL A 43 -6.29 -11.00 -10.64
N ALA A 44 -5.16 -11.70 -10.56
CA ALA A 44 -4.66 -12.15 -9.27
C ALA A 44 -4.16 -10.96 -8.44
N ALA A 45 -4.33 -10.99 -7.12
CA ALA A 45 -3.76 -9.97 -6.22
C ALA A 45 -2.21 -9.92 -6.29
N ALA A 46 -1.58 -10.98 -6.82
CA ALA A 46 -0.16 -11.03 -7.12
C ALA A 46 0.23 -10.18 -8.35
N ASP A 47 -0.69 -9.98 -9.30
CA ASP A 47 -0.48 -9.12 -10.47
C ASP A 47 -0.64 -7.63 -10.12
N VAL A 48 -1.27 -7.33 -8.99
CA VAL A 48 -1.41 -5.97 -8.46
C VAL A 48 -0.17 -5.59 -7.67
N ARG A 49 0.58 -4.62 -8.20
CA ARG A 49 1.77 -4.06 -7.56
C ARG A 49 1.43 -2.80 -6.79
N VAL A 50 2.11 -2.59 -5.67
CA VAL A 50 2.01 -1.34 -4.90
C VAL A 50 3.11 -0.42 -5.41
N VAL A 51 2.74 0.72 -5.98
CA VAL A 51 3.67 1.74 -6.47
C VAL A 51 4.03 2.71 -5.36
N SER A 52 3.03 3.18 -4.62
CA SER A 52 3.22 4.05 -3.45
C SER A 52 2.12 3.80 -2.43
N SER A 53 2.41 4.03 -1.16
CA SER A 53 1.41 4.05 -0.09
C SER A 53 1.86 5.04 0.97
N GLU A 54 1.15 6.15 1.07
CA GLU A 54 1.51 7.26 1.95
C GLU A 54 0.32 7.63 2.82
N GLU A 55 0.59 7.91 4.09
CA GLU A 55 -0.39 8.50 4.99
C GLU A 55 -0.47 10.01 4.69
N VAL A 56 -1.67 10.50 4.41
CA VAL A 56 -1.92 11.88 3.97
C VAL A 56 -3.07 12.47 4.77
N THR A 57 -3.15 13.80 4.79
CA THR A 57 -4.32 14.51 5.31
C THR A 57 -5.05 15.16 4.17
N TRP A 58 -6.33 14.82 4.01
CA TRP A 58 -7.19 15.38 2.97
C TRP A 58 -7.73 16.74 3.41
N PRO A 59 -7.84 17.73 2.49
CA PRO A 59 -8.37 19.06 2.81
C PRO A 59 -9.86 19.05 3.19
N ASP A 60 -10.59 18.04 2.75
CA ASP A 60 -12.03 17.94 2.89
C ASP A 60 -12.51 16.48 2.89
N GLY A 61 -13.80 16.29 3.19
CA GLY A 61 -14.45 14.98 3.25
C GLY A 61 -14.55 14.22 1.94
N SER A 62 -14.11 14.77 0.80
CA SER A 62 -14.00 14.03 -0.46
C SER A 62 -12.86 13.02 -0.45
N LEU A 63 -11.93 13.14 0.51
CA LEU A 63 -10.74 12.30 0.60
C LEU A 63 -9.91 12.36 -0.70
N GLY A 64 -9.84 13.54 -1.31
CA GLY A 64 -9.15 13.76 -2.59
C GLY A 64 -9.85 13.13 -3.79
N CYS A 65 -11.12 12.73 -3.65
CA CYS A 65 -11.93 12.18 -4.73
C CYS A 65 -13.31 12.85 -4.82
N PRO A 66 -13.39 14.12 -5.25
CA PRO A 66 -14.64 14.84 -5.30
C PRO A 66 -15.54 14.33 -6.44
N GLU A 67 -16.79 14.03 -6.10
CA GLU A 67 -17.84 13.70 -7.07
C GLU A 67 -18.65 14.94 -7.47
N PRO A 68 -19.00 15.09 -8.76
CA PRO A 68 -19.77 16.23 -9.23
C PRO A 68 -21.15 16.30 -8.57
N GLY A 69 -21.53 17.48 -8.09
CA GLY A 69 -22.83 17.71 -7.44
C GLY A 69 -22.86 17.38 -5.94
N MET A 70 -21.78 16.80 -5.39
CA MET A 70 -21.68 16.52 -3.96
C MET A 70 -21.07 17.70 -3.18
N ARG A 71 -21.53 17.88 -1.94
CA ARG A 71 -20.97 18.84 -0.99
C ARG A 71 -20.21 18.09 0.10
N TYR A 72 -18.93 18.38 0.24
CA TYR A 72 -18.06 17.77 1.24
C TYR A 72 -17.80 18.73 2.41
N THR A 73 -17.50 18.16 3.58
CA THR A 73 -17.10 18.94 4.75
C THR A 73 -15.71 19.54 4.53
N GLN A 74 -15.52 20.81 4.89
CA GLN A 74 -14.20 21.46 4.88
C GLN A 74 -13.43 21.15 6.17
N ALA A 75 -13.19 19.87 6.42
CA ALA A 75 -12.47 19.40 7.59
C ALA A 75 -11.25 18.59 7.14
N LEU A 76 -10.13 18.78 7.81
CA LEU A 76 -8.94 17.97 7.59
C LEU A 76 -9.23 16.52 8.00
N VAL A 77 -9.09 15.59 7.06
CA VAL A 77 -9.34 14.17 7.31
C VAL A 77 -8.04 13.38 7.16
N PRO A 78 -7.50 12.77 8.23
CA PRO A 78 -6.37 11.86 8.12
C PRO A 78 -6.79 10.62 7.33
N GLY A 79 -5.89 10.12 6.49
CA GLY A 79 -6.15 8.98 5.62
C GLY A 79 -4.91 8.48 4.90
N ASN A 80 -5.10 7.66 3.87
CA ASN A 80 -4.00 7.14 3.07
C ASN A 80 -4.27 7.34 1.58
N ARG A 81 -3.19 7.54 0.83
CA ARG A 81 -3.16 7.51 -0.62
C ARG A 81 -2.25 6.37 -1.07
N THR A 82 -2.87 5.33 -1.61
CA THR A 82 -2.20 4.15 -2.13
C THR A 82 -2.29 4.13 -3.64
N ILE A 83 -1.16 4.13 -4.32
CA ILE A 83 -1.10 3.97 -5.78
C ILE A 83 -0.79 2.51 -6.07
N LEU A 84 -1.71 1.84 -6.74
CA LEU A 84 -1.57 0.47 -7.20
C LEU A 84 -1.35 0.46 -8.71
N GLU A 85 -0.63 -0.53 -9.21
CA GLU A 85 -0.46 -0.75 -10.64
C GLU A 85 -0.88 -2.17 -11.02
N ALA A 86 -1.67 -2.29 -12.08
CA ALA A 86 -2.09 -3.56 -12.64
C ALA A 86 -2.19 -3.44 -14.16
N GLY A 87 -1.57 -4.36 -14.89
CA GLY A 87 -1.58 -4.37 -16.35
C GLY A 87 -1.02 -3.09 -16.99
N GLY A 88 -0.02 -2.46 -16.35
CA GLY A 88 0.61 -1.22 -16.82
C GLY A 88 -0.24 0.04 -16.62
N LYS A 89 -1.33 -0.03 -15.85
CA LYS A 89 -2.16 1.12 -15.47
C LYS A 89 -2.08 1.35 -13.97
N GLN A 90 -2.00 2.62 -13.59
CA GLN A 90 -2.00 3.03 -12.18
C GLN A 90 -3.41 3.40 -11.72
N TYR A 91 -3.72 3.03 -10.48
CA TYR A 91 -5.01 3.17 -9.82
C TYR A 91 -4.78 3.79 -8.45
N ALA A 92 -5.39 4.95 -8.21
CA ALA A 92 -5.27 5.65 -6.94
C ALA A 92 -6.37 5.19 -5.98
N TYR A 93 -5.98 4.55 -4.89
CA TYR A 93 -6.85 4.19 -3.79
C TYR A 93 -6.70 5.17 -2.65
N HIS A 94 -7.81 5.75 -2.22
CA HIS A 94 -7.82 6.69 -1.11
C HIS A 94 -8.58 6.07 0.07
N SER A 95 -8.18 6.41 1.29
CA SER A 95 -8.91 6.09 2.51
C SER A 95 -8.89 7.29 3.44
N GLY A 96 -9.74 7.29 4.46
CA GLY A 96 -9.73 8.33 5.48
C GLY A 96 -10.75 8.13 6.59
N GLY A 97 -10.41 8.63 7.78
CA GLY A 97 -11.20 8.41 8.99
C GLY A 97 -11.43 6.91 9.25
N HIS A 98 -12.69 6.51 9.34
CA HIS A 98 -13.09 5.10 9.54
C HIS A 98 -13.48 4.38 8.24
N ARG A 99 -13.21 4.99 7.08
CA ARG A 99 -13.61 4.44 5.78
C ARG A 99 -12.52 3.53 5.21
N ALA A 100 -12.94 2.37 4.71
CA ALA A 100 -12.12 1.46 3.93
C ALA A 100 -11.57 2.13 2.65
N PRO A 101 -10.45 1.65 2.09
CA PRO A 101 -9.89 2.18 0.85
C PRO A 101 -10.85 1.98 -0.31
N PHE A 102 -10.95 3.01 -1.16
CA PHE A 102 -11.79 3.01 -2.34
C PHE A 102 -11.00 3.52 -3.54
N LEU A 103 -11.31 3.01 -4.73
CA LEU A 103 -10.71 3.47 -5.97
C LEU A 103 -11.21 4.88 -6.29
N CYS A 104 -10.28 5.81 -6.47
CA CYS A 104 -10.54 7.13 -7.00
C CYS A 104 -10.14 7.22 -8.46
N GLU A 105 -11.12 7.45 -9.34
CA GLU A 105 -10.89 7.57 -10.78
C GLU A 105 -10.32 8.93 -11.17
N ASN A 106 -10.62 9.97 -10.39
CA ASN A 106 -10.15 11.34 -10.63
C ASN A 106 -9.48 11.94 -9.39
N PRO A 107 -8.25 11.51 -9.07
CA PRO A 107 -7.58 11.89 -7.83
C PRO A 107 -7.13 13.36 -7.86
N SER A 108 -7.56 14.12 -6.84
CA SER A 108 -7.01 15.43 -6.54
C SER A 108 -5.75 15.30 -5.67
N PRO A 109 -4.76 16.20 -5.82
CA PRO A 109 -3.59 16.21 -4.96
C PRO A 109 -3.98 16.44 -3.49
N PRO A 110 -3.31 15.79 -2.53
CA PRO A 110 -3.55 16.03 -1.11
C PRO A 110 -3.17 17.47 -0.72
N ALA A 111 -3.72 17.95 0.39
CA ALA A 111 -3.32 19.23 0.96
C ALA A 111 -1.84 19.15 1.37
N ARG A 112 -1.07 20.18 1.03
CA ARG A 112 0.36 20.30 1.32
C ARG A 112 0.59 21.07 2.61
#